data_AF-A0A090WQ26-F1
#
_entry.id   AF-A0A090WQ26-F1
#
_cell.length_a   1.000
_cell.length_b   1.000
_cell.length_c   1.000
_cell.angle_alpha   90.00
_cell.angle_beta   90.00
_cell.angle_gamma   90.00
#
_symmetry.space_group_name_H-M   'P 1'
#
loop_
_entity.id
_entity.type
_entity.pdbx_description
1 polymer ?
#
loop_
_entity_poly.entity_id
_entity_poly.type
_entity_poly.pdbx_seq_one_letter_code
_entity_poly.pdbx_strand_id
1 'polypeptide(L)' 'MGLYLGFSILWILGICKSNYLKLALVSNVVFMLGLGFGRLLSFVLDGTPTFAFVFGTFGELVLGFYGLWVLSRFK' A
#
# COMPACT_ATOMS: atom_id res chain seq x y z
N MET A 1 -8.62 -11.84 3.53
CA MET A 1 -8.60 -11.93 2.04
C MET A 1 -9.71 -11.10 1.38
N GLY A 2 -10.98 -11.16 1.81
CA GLY A 2 -12.05 -10.33 1.21
C GLY A 2 -11.82 -8.80 1.29
N LEU A 3 -11.16 -8.32 2.35
CA LEU A 3 -10.79 -6.91 2.51
C LEU A 3 -9.82 -6.41 1.43
N TYR A 4 -8.89 -7.26 0.98
CA TYR A 4 -8.00 -6.95 -0.15
C TYR A 4 -8.80 -6.81 -1.45
N LEU A 5 -9.77 -7.71 -1.65
CA LEU A 5 -10.67 -7.64 -2.81
C LEU A 5 -11.50 -6.35 -2.80
N GLY A 6 -11.99 -5.94 -1.62
CA GLY A 6 -12.72 -4.68 -1.44
C GLY A 6 -11.89 -3.45 -1.80
N PHE A 7 -10.63 -3.39 -1.33
CA PHE A 7 -9.71 -2.31 -1.71
C PHE A 7 -9.36 -2.35 -3.20
N SER A 8 -9.15 -3.52 -3.79
CA SER A 8 -8.93 -3.65 -5.25
C SER A 8 -10.10 -3.09 -6.06
N ILE A 9 -11.35 -3.36 -5.65
CA ILE A 9 -12.54 -2.79 -6.30
C ILE A 9 -12.55 -1.27 -6.14
N LEU A 10 -12.22 -0.75 -4.95
CA LEU A 10 -12.15 0.69 -4.69
C LEU A 10 -11.09 1.38 -5.58
N TRP A 11 -9.94 0.74 -5.80
CA TRP A 11 -8.90 1.26 -6.67
C TRP A 11 -9.30 1.24 -8.15
N ILE A 12 -9.94 0.16 -8.62
CA ILE A 12 -10.50 0.08 -9.98
C ILE A 12 -11.56 1.18 -10.19
N LEU A 13 -12.42 1.41 -9.20
CA LEU A 13 -13.39 2.52 -9.24
C LEU A 13 -12.71 3.89 -9.26
N GLY A 14 -11.61 4.05 -8.53
CA GLY A 14 -10.78 5.26 -8.56
C GLY A 14 -10.18 5.58 -9.93
N ILE A 15 -9.86 4.55 -10.73
CA ILE A 15 -9.39 4.71 -12.12
C ILE A 15 -10.54 5.15 -13.03
N CYS A 16 -11.73 4.56 -12.89
CA CYS A 16 -12.88 4.86 -13.75
C CYS A 16 -13.55 6.21 -13.43
N LYS A 17 -13.38 6.74 -12.21
CA LYS A 17 -14.05 7.97 -11.75
C LYS A 17 -13.06 8.87 -11.02
N SER A 18 -12.76 10.02 -11.62
CA SER A 18 -11.84 11.02 -11.07
C SER A 18 -12.19 11.48 -9.64
N ASN A 19 -13.48 11.44 -9.25
CA ASN A 19 -13.92 11.84 -7.91
C ASN A 19 -13.48 10.84 -6.82
N TYR A 20 -13.29 9.58 -7.17
CA TYR A 20 -12.81 8.52 -6.27
C TYR A 20 -11.30 8.33 -6.34
N LEU A 21 -10.61 9.02 -7.26
CA LEU A 21 -9.18 8.84 -7.51
C LEU A 21 -8.34 9.26 -6.29
N LYS A 22 -8.70 10.38 -5.64
CA LYS A 22 -8.06 10.79 -4.36
C LYS A 22 -8.28 9.76 -3.26
N LEU A 23 -9.50 9.24 -3.11
CA LEU A 23 -9.83 8.23 -2.11
C LEU A 23 -9.07 6.90 -2.36
N ALA A 24 -8.97 6.49 -3.63
CA ALA A 24 -8.23 5.31 -4.04
C ALA A 24 -6.73 5.45 -3.77
N LEU A 25 -6.13 6.61 -4.05
CA LEU A 25 -4.73 6.88 -3.74
C LEU A 25 -4.45 6.88 -2.24
N VAL A 26 -5.26 7.58 -1.45
CA VAL A 26 -5.10 7.62 0.02
C VAL A 26 -5.24 6.22 0.60
N SER A 27 -6.26 5.47 0.20
CA SER A 27 -6.45 4.10 0.70
C SER A 27 -5.32 3.16 0.27
N ASN A 28 -4.82 3.26 -0.96
CA ASN A 28 -3.68 2.48 -1.43
C ASN A 28 -2.40 2.78 -0.63
N VAL A 29 -2.14 4.06 -0.34
CA VAL A 29 -1.00 4.48 0.48
C VAL A 29 -1.10 3.92 1.90
N VAL A 30 -2.25 4.11 2.55
CA VAL A 30 -2.48 3.61 3.92
C VAL A 30 -2.34 2.10 3.97
N PHE A 31 -2.84 1.40 2.95
CA PHE A 31 -2.76 -0.05 2.85
C PHE A 31 -1.32 -0.55 2.71
N MET A 32 -0.57 0.00 1.74
CA MET A 32 0.81 -0.42 1.46
C MET A 32 1.77 -0.04 2.58
N LEU A 33 1.67 1.16 3.15
CA LEU A 33 2.51 1.57 4.27
C LEU A 33 2.13 0.85 5.56
N GLY A 34 0.84 0.65 5.83
CA GLY A 34 0.37 -0.09 7.00
C GLY A 34 0.88 -1.54 7.00
N LEU A 35 0.81 -2.22 5.85
CA LEU A 35 1.37 -3.57 5.69
C LEU A 35 2.90 -3.57 5.81
N GLY A 36 3.57 -2.63 5.14
CA GLY A 36 5.03 -2.52 5.17
C GLY A 36 5.57 -2.29 6.59
N PHE A 37 4.99 -1.35 7.34
CA PHE A 37 5.37 -1.09 8.74
C PHE A 37 5.00 -2.25 9.67
N GLY A 38 3.84 -2.89 9.47
CA GLY A 38 3.46 -4.08 10.22
C GLY A 38 4.49 -5.21 10.04
N ARG A 39 4.99 -5.42 8.81
CA ARG A 39 6.05 -6.40 8.54
C ARG A 39 7.40 -5.99 9.11
N LEU A 40 7.77 -4.71 9.04
CA LEU A 40 8.99 -4.23 9.69
C LEU A 40 8.95 -4.47 11.20
N LEU A 41 7.80 -4.25 11.84
CA LEU A 41 7.61 -4.55 13.26
C LEU A 41 7.79 -6.06 13.52
N SER A 42 7.16 -6.92 12.71
CA SER A 42 7.37 -8.38 12.79
C SER A 42 8.83 -8.78 12.56
N PHE A 43 9.58 -8.10 11.69
CA PHE A 43 11.00 -8.43 11.48
C PHE A 43 11.83 -8.15 12.74
N VAL A 44 11.46 -7.12 13.50
CA VAL A 44 12.12 -6.78 14.76
C VAL A 44 11.73 -7.74 15.88
N LEU A 45 10.46 -8.18 15.92
CA LEU A 45 9.93 -9.02 17.00
C LEU A 45 10.13 -10.52 16.76
N ASP A 46 9.80 -11.03 15.57
CA ASP A 46 9.84 -12.45 15.20
C ASP A 46 11.16 -12.85 14.50
N GLY A 47 12.00 -11.88 14.13
CA GLY A 47 13.28 -12.09 13.45
C GLY A 47 13.19 -12.02 11.93
N THR A 48 14.32 -12.20 11.23
CA THR A 48 14.42 -12.00 9.78
C THR A 48 13.79 -13.15 9.00
N PRO A 49 12.76 -12.92 8.19
CA PRO A 49 12.19 -13.95 7.34
C PRO A 49 13.04 -14.18 6.09
N THR A 50 12.62 -15.13 5.26
CA THR A 50 13.27 -15.45 3.98
C THR A 50 13.42 -14.21 3.09
N PHE A 51 14.48 -14.16 2.29
CA PHE A 51 14.83 -13.03 1.42
C PHE A 51 13.66 -12.51 0.55
N ALA A 52 12.79 -13.42 0.08
CA ALA A 52 11.59 -13.07 -0.68
C ALA A 52 10.62 -12.14 0.08
N PHE A 53 10.43 -12.37 1.38
CA PHE A 53 9.56 -11.53 2.22
C PHE A 53 10.18 -10.16 2.50
N VAL A 54 11.50 -10.09 2.62
CA VAL A 54 12.23 -8.83 2.76
C VAL A 54 12.08 -7.99 1.48
N PHE A 55 12.25 -8.61 0.32
CA PHE A 55 12.06 -7.94 -0.98
C PHE A 55 10.61 -7.48 -1.18
N GLY A 56 9.63 -8.31 -0.83
CA GLY A 56 8.22 -7.94 -0.86
C GLY A 56 7.90 -6.73 0.03
N THR A 57 8.45 -6.71 1.24
CA THR A 57 8.28 -5.59 2.19
C THR A 57 8.92 -4.30 1.67
N PHE A 58 10.08 -4.41 1.03
CA PHE A 58 10.70 -3.27 0.35
C PHE A 58 9.82 -2.73 -0.78
N GLY A 59 9.26 -3.62 -1.61
CA GLY A 59 8.33 -3.24 -2.68
C GLY A 59 7.08 -2.53 -2.15
N GLU A 60 6.49 -3.03 -1.06
CA GLU A 60 5.33 -2.41 -0.40
C GLU A 60 5.64 -1.00 0.09
N LEU A 61 6.81 -0.79 0.71
CA LEU A 61 7.24 0.54 1.16
C LEU A 61 7.45 1.49 -0.02
N VAL A 62 8.15 1.05 -1.07
CA VAL A 62 8.39 1.87 -2.27
C VAL A 62 7.07 2.28 -2.93
N LEU A 63 6.13 1.35 -3.08
CA LEU A 63 4.80 1.64 -3.64
C LEU A 63 3.99 2.58 -2.74
N GLY A 64 4.09 2.42 -1.42
CA GLY A 64 3.46 3.31 -0.45
C GLY A 64 3.99 4.75 -0.54
N PHE A 65 5.31 4.94 -0.57
CA PHE A 65 5.93 6.26 -0.74
C PHE A 65 5.68 6.85 -2.13
N TYR A 66 5.67 6.03 -3.18
CA TYR A 66 5.30 6.46 -4.51
C TYR A 66 3.86 6.98 -4.56
N GLY A 67 2.92 6.29 -3.90
CA GLY A 67 1.54 6.74 -3.77
C GLY A 67 1.41 8.09 -3.04
N LEU A 68 2.22 8.33 -1.99
CA LEU A 68 2.28 9.64 -1.32
C LEU A 68 2.78 10.74 -2.25
N TRP A 69 3.80 10.45 -3.04
CA TRP A 69 4.34 11.40 -4.01
C TRP A 69 3.31 11.75 -5.09
N VAL A 70 2.61 10.76 -5.62
CA VAL A 70 1.51 10.97 -6.58
C VAL A 70 0.38 11.79 -5.95
N LEU A 71 0.00 11.50 -4.71
CA LEU A 71 -1.03 12.27 -3.99
C LEU A 71 -0.61 13.73 -3.78
N SER A 72 0.66 13.98 -3.48
CA SER A 72 1.21 15.33 -3.34
C SER A 72 1.23 16.11 -4.66
N ARG A 73 1.38 15.42 -5.79
CA ARG A 73 1.27 15.98 -7.15
C ARG A 73 -0.18 16.21 -7.59
N PHE A 74 -1.12 15.40 -7.13
CA PHE A 74 -2.56 15.53 -7.38
C PHE A 74 -3.18 16.58 -6.44
N LYS A 75 -3.00 17.86 -6.77
CA LYS A 75 -3.67 18.97 -6.08
C LYS A 75 -5.14 19.06 -6.49
#